data_AF-A0A5U9QSL0-F1
#
_entry.id   AF-A0A5U9QSL0-F1
#
_cell.length_a   1.000
_cell.length_b   1.000
_cell.length_c   1.000
_cell.angle_alpha   90.00
_cell.angle_beta   90.00
_cell.angle_gamma   90.00
#
_symmetry.space_group_name_H-M   'P 1'
#
loop_
_entity.id
_entity.type
_entity.pdbx_description
1 polymer ?
#
loop_
_entity_poly.entity_id
_entity_poly.type
_entity_poly.pdbx_seq_one_letter_code
_entity_poly.pdbx_strand_id
1 'polypeptide(L)' 'MPLHHLTRFPRLELIGAPTPLEYLPRLSDYLGREIYIKRDDVTPIAMGGNKLRKLEFLVADALR' A
#
# COMPACT_ATOMS: atom_id res chain seq x y z
N MET A 1 16.83 -1.31 -14.48
CA MET A 1 15.45 -1.25 -13.94
C MET A 1 15.18 0.16 -13.41
N PRO A 2 14.12 0.86 -13.85
CA PRO A 2 13.91 2.29 -13.57
C PRO A 2 13.73 2.63 -12.08
N LEU A 3 13.36 1.66 -11.23
CA LEU A 3 13.08 1.90 -9.80
C LEU A 3 14.29 1.79 -8.87
N HIS A 4 15.46 1.37 -9.37
CA HIS A 4 16.62 1.09 -8.52
C HIS A 4 17.11 2.31 -7.73
N HIS A 5 16.90 3.53 -8.22
CA HIS A 5 17.29 4.76 -7.51
C HIS A 5 16.47 5.02 -6.24
N LEU A 6 15.35 4.32 -6.01
CA LEU A 6 14.51 4.52 -4.81
C LEU A 6 15.05 3.79 -3.58
N THR A 7 15.90 2.78 -3.74
CA THR A 7 16.42 1.96 -2.62
C THR A 7 17.41 2.72 -1.73
N ARG A 8 17.89 3.89 -2.16
CA ARG A 8 18.80 4.75 -1.38
C ARG A 8 18.11 5.52 -0.24
N PHE A 9 16.78 5.60 -0.24
CA PHE A 9 16.03 6.29 0.81
C PHE A 9 15.73 5.31 1.95
N PRO A 10 16.00 5.68 3.21
CA PRO A 10 15.75 4.80 4.35
C PRO A 10 14.24 4.51 4.48
N ARG A 11 13.90 3.29 4.87
CA ARG A 11 12.51 2.82 5.00
C ARG A 11 12.38 1.86 6.17
N LEU A 12 11.43 2.13 7.08
CA LEU A 12 10.99 1.18 8.10
C LEU A 12 10.04 0.15 7.49
N GLU A 13 10.04 -1.07 8.03
CA GLU A 13 9.07 -2.10 7.65
C GLU A 13 7.84 -2.04 8.57
N LEU A 14 6.81 -1.29 8.15
CA LEU A 14 5.57 -1.12 8.93
C LEU A 14 4.42 -1.96 8.39
N ILE A 15 4.49 -2.39 7.12
CA ILE A 15 3.38 -3.08 6.44
C ILE A 15 3.61 -4.60 6.35
N GLY A 16 4.86 -5.03 6.18
CA GLY A 16 5.20 -6.43 5.91
C GLY A 16 4.78 -6.86 4.51
N ALA A 17 3.81 -7.77 4.40
CA ALA A 17 3.40 -8.36 3.13
C ALA A 17 2.65 -7.37 2.20
N PRO A 18 2.69 -7.57 0.87
CA PRO A 18 1.86 -6.82 -0.06
C PRO A 18 0.37 -6.99 0.26
N THR A 19 -0.37 -5.88 0.33
CA THR A 19 -1.82 -5.90 0.57
C THR A 19 -2.57 -6.59 -0.57
N PRO A 20 -3.72 -7.25 -0.31
CA PRO A 20 -4.49 -7.91 -1.35
C PRO A 20 -4.91 -6.99 -2.51
N LEU A 21 -5.01 -7.56 -3.71
CA LEU A 21 -5.68 -6.96 -4.86
C LEU A 21 -6.86 -7.87 -5.20
N GLU A 22 -8.08 -7.38 -5.02
CA GLU A 22 -9.29 -8.18 -5.07
C GLU A 22 -10.15 -7.76 -6.26
N TYR A 23 -10.69 -8.72 -7.00
CA TYR A 23 -11.72 -8.47 -8.00
C TYR A 23 -13.06 -8.23 -7.30
N LEU A 24 -13.84 -7.24 -7.76
CA LEU A 24 -15.15 -6.91 -7.22
C LEU A 24 -16.27 -7.40 -8.15
N PRO A 25 -16.65 -8.70 -8.13
CA PRO A 25 -17.54 -9.28 -9.14
C PRO A 25 -18.92 -8.61 -9.18
N ARG A 26 -19.52 -8.35 -8.02
CA ARG A 26 -20.86 -7.74 -7.92
C ARG A 26 -20.88 -6.29 -8.39
N LEU A 27 -19.85 -5.53 -8.04
CA LEU A 27 -19.73 -4.13 -8.49
C LEU A 27 -19.40 -4.04 -9.97
N SER A 28 -18.58 -4.97 -10.46
CA SER A 28 -18.20 -5.05 -11.86
C SER A 28 -19.40 -5.37 -12.76
N ASP A 29 -20.24 -6.32 -12.34
CA ASP A 29 -21.52 -6.64 -12.99
C ASP A 29 -22.46 -5.43 -13.02
N TYR A 30 -22.66 -4.78 -11.87
CA TYR A 30 -23.51 -3.60 -11.75
C TYR A 30 -23.08 -2.43 -12.66
N LEU A 31 -21.77 -2.22 -12.84
CA LEU A 31 -21.23 -1.11 -13.64
C LEU A 31 -20.84 -1.50 -15.08
N GLY A 32 -20.97 -2.78 -15.46
CA GLY A 32 -20.55 -3.27 -16.77
C GLY A 32 -19.06 -3.07 -17.06
N ARG A 33 -18.19 -3.14 -16.04
CA ARG A 33 -16.74 -2.94 -16.17
C ARG A 33 -15.98 -3.74 -15.13
N GLU A 34 -14.85 -4.32 -15.52
CA GLU A 34 -13.94 -4.97 -14.57
C GLU A 34 -13.38 -3.97 -13.55
N ILE A 35 -13.71 -4.17 -12.27
CA ILE A 35 -13.26 -3.34 -11.16
C ILE A 35 -12.52 -4.20 -10.15
N TYR A 36 -11.35 -3.68 -9.76
CA TYR A 36 -10.51 -4.24 -8.73
C TYR A 36 -10.32 -3.22 -7.61
N ILE A 37 -10.06 -3.71 -6.40
CA ILE A 37 -9.70 -2.89 -5.25
C ILE A 37 -8.33 -3.31 -4.71
N LYS A 38 -7.47 -2.31 -4.47
CA LYS A 38 -6.20 -2.49 -3.77
C LYS A 38 -6.42 -2.20 -2.28
N ARG A 39 -6.26 -3.23 -1.44
CA ARG A 39 -6.66 -3.22 -0.03
C ARG A 39 -5.64 -2.57 0.92
N ASP A 40 -5.25 -1.34 0.62
CA ASP A 40 -4.33 -0.55 1.45
C ASP A 40 -4.95 -0.12 2.80
N ASP A 41 -6.24 -0.35 3.00
CA ASP A 41 -6.92 -0.27 4.30
C ASP A 41 -6.51 -1.41 5.26
N VAL A 42 -6.03 -2.55 4.77
CA VAL A 42 -5.74 -3.76 5.57
C VAL A 42 -4.29 -3.79 6.11
N THR A 43 -3.62 -2.64 6.18
CA THR A 43 -2.28 -2.56 6.77
C THR A 43 -2.35 -2.72 8.30
N PRO A 44 -1.34 -3.30 8.97
CA PRO A 44 -1.49 -3.86 10.33
C PRO A 44 -1.57 -2.84 11.47
N ILE A 45 -1.21 -1.58 11.25
CA ILE A 45 -1.08 -0.59 12.32
C ILE A 45 -2.33 0.28 12.40
N ALA A 46 -2.96 0.33 13.60
CA ALA A 46 -3.99 1.29 13.99
C ALA A 46 -5.09 1.51 12.94
N MET A 47 -5.78 0.42 12.53
CA MET A 47 -6.84 0.43 11.49
C MET A 47 -6.36 0.73 10.06
N GLY A 48 -5.06 0.89 9.86
CA GLY A 48 -4.41 0.89 8.56
C GLY A 48 -4.62 2.13 7.70
N GLY A 49 -4.44 1.95 6.39
CA GLY A 49 -4.65 2.99 5.38
C GLY A 49 -3.37 3.49 4.69
N ASN A 50 -3.58 4.31 3.66
CA ASN A 50 -2.53 4.72 2.73
C ASN A 50 -1.40 5.58 3.34
N LYS A 51 -1.57 6.07 4.57
CA LYS A 51 -0.57 6.92 5.25
C LYS A 51 0.58 6.09 5.80
N LEU A 52 0.34 4.81 6.11
CA LEU A 52 1.39 3.95 6.65
C LEU A 52 2.53 3.74 5.66
N ARG A 53 2.23 3.59 4.36
CA ARG A 53 3.26 3.54 3.28
C ARG A 53 4.17 4.76 3.24
N LYS A 54 3.63 5.94 3.59
CA LYS A 54 4.41 7.19 3.61
C LYS A 54 5.25 7.25 4.87
N LEU A 55 4.66 6.87 6.01
CA LEU A 55 5.32 6.83 7.30
C LEU A 55 6.52 5.88 7.32
N GLU A 56 6.51 4.80 6.54
CA GLU A 56 7.70 3.95 6.37
C GLU A 56 8.94 4.77 5.97
N PHE A 57 8.81 5.80 5.14
CA PHE A 57 9.93 6.67 4.76
C PHE A 57 10.07 7.88 5.67
N LEU A 58 8.95 8.56 5.98
CA LEU A 58 8.97 9.80 6.77
C LEU A 58 9.50 9.57 8.19
N VAL A 59 9.10 8.45 8.83
CA VAL A 59 9.58 8.13 10.18
C VAL A 59 11.01 7.59 10.13
N ALA A 60 11.39 6.86 9.09
CA ALA A 60 12.78 6.44 8.90
C ALA A 60 13.73 7.64 8.79
N ASP A 61 13.31 8.69 8.07
CA ASP A 61 14.05 9.94 7.94
C ASP A 61 14.08 10.72 9.27
N ALA A 62 12.98 10.73 10.02
CA ALA A 62 12.89 11.41 11.31
C ALA A 62 13.74 10.79 12.44
N LEU A 63 14.05 9.49 12.34
CA LEU A 63 14.90 8.76 13.31
C LEU A 63 16.40 8.89 13.02
N ARG A 64 16.78 9.65 11.98
CA ARG A 64 18.16 9.80 11.52
C ARG A 64 18.95 10.84 12.31
#